data_AF-A0A847I8V8-F1
#
_entry.id   AF-A0A847I8V8-F1
#
_cell.length_a   1.000
_cell.length_b   1.000
_cell.length_c   1.000
_cell.angle_alpha   90.00
_cell.angle_beta   90.00
_cell.angle_gamma   90.00
#
_symmetry.space_group_name_H-M   'P 1'
#
loop_
_entity.id
_entity.type
_entity.pdbx_description
1 polymer ?
#
loop_
_entity_poly.entity_id
_entity_poly.type
_entity_poly.pdbx_seq_one_letter_code
_entity_poly.pdbx_strand_id
1 'polypeptide(L)'
;AKLVWDESCKQNLATYLLKPEVKALGKAAVVGRVTTARTVMQYAAENQIADDAAVLLIVSDDGQITELAKFADIEVYLAKVPRGLPAEAQKEIERLQAMPLEQRWAFWSAEMSRCIKCYACRAACPMCYCARCITDVNQPQWIPVATDPLGNLEWNIVRAMHLAGRCVDCGSCSDACPQGIRLDLLNRVLAQEVLTSFGGEPGYSTRKEYALSTFKPDDKEEFIR
;
A
#
# COMPACT_ATOMS: atom_id res chain seq x y z
N ALA A 1 22.14 -15.01 20.39
CA ALA A 1 21.18 -15.35 19.32
C ALA A 1 21.70 -14.76 18.00
N LYS A 2 21.60 -15.48 16.88
CA LYS A 2 21.90 -14.91 15.54
C LYS A 2 20.58 -14.49 14.90
N LEU A 3 20.51 -13.27 14.39
CA LEU A 3 19.39 -12.81 13.58
C LEU A 3 19.54 -13.39 12.17
N VAL A 4 18.43 -13.83 11.56
CA VAL A 4 18.39 -14.40 10.21
C VAL A 4 17.53 -13.49 9.35
N TRP A 5 18.04 -13.18 8.15
CA TRP A 5 17.30 -12.48 7.10
C TRP A 5 17.32 -13.34 5.85
N ASP A 6 16.15 -13.86 5.48
CA ASP A 6 15.97 -14.75 4.34
C ASP A 6 14.78 -14.31 3.47
N GLU A 7 14.42 -15.11 2.47
CA GLU A 7 13.31 -14.84 1.57
C GLU A 7 11.94 -14.76 2.26
N SER A 8 11.80 -15.27 3.49
CA SER A 8 10.56 -15.18 4.26
C SER A 8 10.36 -13.81 4.93
N CYS A 9 11.42 -13.00 5.04
CA CYS A 9 11.40 -11.64 5.56
C CYS A 9 10.79 -10.65 4.54
N LYS A 10 9.48 -10.74 4.32
CA LYS A 10 8.71 -9.93 3.34
C LYS A 10 7.79 -8.90 4.00
N GLN A 11 7.55 -9.03 5.30
CA GLN A 11 6.58 -8.22 6.02
C GLN A 11 7.06 -6.78 6.13
N ASN A 12 6.15 -5.84 5.88
CA ASN A 12 6.42 -4.43 6.09
C ASN A 12 5.95 -4.00 7.48
N LEU A 13 6.90 -3.88 8.41
CA LEU A 13 6.62 -3.59 9.82
C LEU A 13 6.47 -2.10 10.13
N ALA A 14 6.56 -1.20 9.15
CA ALA A 14 6.55 0.23 9.41
C ALA A 14 5.25 0.74 10.06
N THR A 15 4.12 0.07 9.91
CA THR A 15 2.86 0.43 10.60
C THR A 15 3.00 0.44 12.13
N TYR A 16 3.90 -0.39 12.67
CA TYR A 16 4.15 -0.45 14.11
C TYR A 16 4.80 0.84 14.64
N LEU A 17 5.52 1.60 13.81
CA LEU A 17 6.09 2.90 14.20
C LEU A 17 5.02 3.92 14.62
N LEU A 18 3.78 3.73 14.15
CA LEU A 18 2.67 4.63 14.47
C LEU A 18 1.94 4.25 15.77
N LYS A 19 2.22 3.05 16.32
CA LYS A 19 1.53 2.50 17.49
C LYS A 19 2.00 3.17 18.79
N PRO A 20 1.08 3.62 19.67
CA PRO A 20 1.46 4.24 20.95
C PRO A 20 2.38 3.37 21.80
N GLU A 21 2.15 2.07 21.80
CA GLU A 21 2.93 1.09 22.56
C GLU A 21 4.38 1.01 22.10
N VAL A 22 4.61 1.13 20.79
CA VAL A 22 5.96 1.15 20.20
C VAL A 22 6.64 2.49 20.44
N LYS A 23 5.91 3.60 20.30
CA LYS A 23 6.41 4.94 20.63
C LYS A 23 6.83 5.06 22.10
N ALA A 24 6.14 4.37 23.01
CA ALA A 24 6.46 4.34 24.43
C ALA A 24 7.79 3.62 24.75
N LEU A 25 8.30 2.78 23.84
CA LEU A 25 9.62 2.13 23.98
C LEU A 25 10.79 3.06 23.61
N GLY A 26 10.51 4.28 23.11
CA GLY A 26 11.50 5.24 22.67
C GLY A 26 11.73 5.21 21.15
N LYS A 27 12.91 5.66 20.72
CA LYS A 27 13.26 5.71 19.29
C LYS A 27 13.47 4.31 18.74
N ALA A 28 12.56 3.86 17.88
CA ALA A 28 12.60 2.53 17.29
C ALA A 28 13.49 2.48 16.04
N ALA A 29 14.07 1.32 15.79
CA ALA A 29 14.60 0.97 14.47
C ALA A 29 13.66 -0.06 13.81
N VAL A 30 13.42 0.08 12.51
CA VAL A 30 12.67 -0.91 11.73
C VAL A 30 13.57 -1.51 10.66
N VAL A 31 13.66 -2.84 10.67
CA VAL A 31 14.35 -3.61 9.62
C VAL A 31 13.34 -3.91 8.52
N GLY A 32 13.72 -3.67 7.27
CA GLY A 32 12.77 -3.80 6.16
C GLY A 32 13.44 -3.84 4.80
N ARG A 33 12.59 -3.91 3.77
CA ARG A 33 13.00 -3.81 2.36
C ARG A 33 12.76 -2.39 1.87
N VAL A 34 13.08 -2.11 0.61
CA VAL A 34 12.84 -0.81 -0.03
C VAL A 34 11.41 -0.27 0.16
N THR A 35 10.41 -1.15 0.23
CA THR A 35 9.01 -0.77 0.45
C THR A 35 8.73 -0.23 1.86
N THR A 36 9.57 -0.56 2.84
CA THR A 36 9.59 0.05 4.18
C THR A 36 10.06 1.50 4.12
N ALA A 37 11.09 1.80 3.34
CA ALA A 37 11.51 3.18 3.08
C ALA A 37 10.40 3.99 2.39
N ARG A 38 9.78 3.43 1.34
CA ARG A 38 8.62 4.06 0.67
C ARG A 38 7.47 4.33 1.64
N THR A 39 7.21 3.40 2.55
CA THR A 39 6.17 3.55 3.58
C THR A 39 6.44 4.73 4.51
N VAL A 40 7.68 4.90 4.97
CA VAL A 40 8.03 6.00 5.88
C VAL A 40 7.94 7.34 5.17
N MET A 41 8.38 7.45 3.92
CA MET A 41 8.19 8.67 3.12
C MET A 41 6.70 8.98 2.92
N GLN A 42 5.90 7.94 2.70
CA GLN A 42 4.45 8.09 2.57
C GLN A 42 3.79 8.57 3.86
N TYR A 43 4.21 8.05 5.02
CA TYR A 43 3.79 8.56 6.32
C TYR A 43 4.25 9.99 6.56
N ALA A 44 5.46 10.35 6.14
CA ALA A 44 5.98 11.70 6.25
C ALA A 44 5.13 12.67 5.43
N ALA A 45 4.80 12.32 4.19
CA ALA A 45 3.87 13.08 3.36
C ALA A 45 2.49 13.21 4.01
N GLU A 46 1.99 12.17 4.66
CA GLU A 46 0.73 12.20 5.40
C GLU A 46 0.82 12.83 6.83
N ASN A 47 1.96 13.42 7.21
CA ASN A 47 2.23 13.98 8.55
C ASN A 47 2.04 12.97 9.71
N GLN A 48 2.24 11.68 9.48
CA GLN A 48 2.06 10.63 10.50
C GLN A 48 3.32 10.36 11.33
N ILE A 49 4.49 10.75 10.82
CA ILE A 49 5.78 10.47 11.44
C ILE A 49 6.72 11.67 11.30
N ALA A 50 7.51 11.95 12.33
CA ALA A 50 8.54 12.99 12.31
C ALA A 50 9.86 12.44 11.74
N ASP A 51 10.68 13.35 11.21
CA ASP A 51 11.95 13.04 10.52
C ASP A 51 12.94 12.20 11.35
N ASP A 52 12.97 12.40 12.66
CA ASP A 52 13.88 11.71 13.59
C ASP A 52 13.21 10.60 14.41
N ALA A 53 11.96 10.26 14.12
CA ALA A 53 11.15 9.33 14.93
C ALA A 53 11.61 7.86 14.85
N ALA A 54 12.31 7.46 13.79
CA ALA A 54 12.78 6.09 13.61
C ALA A 54 14.09 6.02 12.81
N VAL A 55 14.80 4.90 12.92
CA VAL A 55 15.91 4.53 12.04
C VAL A 55 15.46 3.38 11.15
N LEU A 56 15.72 3.45 9.84
CA LEU A 56 15.45 2.35 8.92
C LEU A 56 16.73 1.56 8.68
N LEU A 57 16.64 0.24 8.80
CA LEU A 57 17.69 -0.69 8.40
C LEU A 57 17.18 -1.43 7.16
N ILE A 58 17.51 -0.90 5.98
CA ILE A 58 17.04 -1.46 4.71
C ILE A 58 18.01 -2.55 4.27
N VAL A 59 17.49 -3.76 4.10
CA VAL A 59 18.26 -4.92 3.65
C VAL A 59 17.97 -5.18 2.17
N SER A 60 18.99 -5.15 1.34
CA SER A 60 18.91 -5.51 -0.09
C SER A 60 18.93 -7.03 -0.30
N ASP A 61 18.65 -7.47 -1.52
CA ASP A 61 18.55 -8.89 -1.86
C ASP A 61 19.90 -9.64 -1.76
N ASP A 62 21.02 -8.92 -1.82
CA ASP A 62 22.38 -9.45 -1.57
C ASP A 62 22.77 -9.43 -0.07
N GLY A 63 21.86 -9.02 0.81
CA GLY A 63 22.06 -8.98 2.26
C GLY A 63 22.79 -7.75 2.78
N GLN A 64 23.12 -6.76 1.93
CA GLN A 64 23.70 -5.50 2.39
C GLN A 64 22.68 -4.69 3.21
N ILE A 65 23.12 -4.13 4.33
CA ILE A 65 22.30 -3.30 5.21
C ILE A 65 22.65 -1.84 4.99
N THR A 66 21.63 -1.03 4.70
CA THR A 66 21.73 0.43 4.60
C THR A 66 20.96 1.06 5.75
N GLU A 67 21.65 1.85 6.59
CA GLU A 67 21.02 2.63 7.66
C GLU A 67 20.56 3.98 7.12
N LEU A 68 19.30 4.34 7.39
CA LEU A 68 18.70 5.61 6.99
C LEU A 68 17.98 6.22 8.20
N ALA A 69 18.48 7.35 8.70
CA ALA A 69 17.97 7.99 9.92
C ALA A 69 17.18 9.27 9.68
N LYS A 70 17.23 9.80 8.46
CA LYS A 70 16.61 11.07 8.04
C LYS A 70 15.87 10.92 6.73
N PHE A 71 14.79 11.68 6.55
CA PHE A 71 14.02 11.70 5.31
C PHE A 71 14.87 12.06 4.09
N ALA A 72 15.84 12.97 4.25
CA ALA A 72 16.78 13.32 3.19
C ALA A 72 17.63 12.11 2.73
N ASP A 73 18.11 11.30 3.67
CA ASP A 73 18.88 10.08 3.35
C ASP A 73 17.99 9.05 2.64
N ILE A 74 16.73 8.93 3.08
CA ILE A 74 15.75 8.04 2.46
C ILE A 74 15.45 8.47 1.03
N GLU A 75 15.28 9.78 0.78
CA GLU A 75 15.04 10.31 -0.56
C GLU A 75 16.24 10.04 -1.49
N VAL A 76 17.47 10.27 -1.02
CA VAL A 76 18.71 9.95 -1.76
C VAL A 76 18.82 8.45 -2.04
N TYR A 77 18.44 7.59 -1.09
CA TYR A 77 18.41 6.15 -1.27
C TYR A 77 17.38 5.76 -2.33
N LEU A 78 16.14 6.23 -2.22
CA LEU A 78 15.05 5.91 -3.14
C LEU A 78 15.25 6.46 -4.55
N ALA A 79 16.00 7.55 -4.71
CA ALA A 79 16.37 8.08 -6.04
C ALA A 79 17.22 7.10 -6.86
N LYS A 80 17.92 6.16 -6.20
CA LYS A 80 18.74 5.12 -6.85
C LYS A 80 17.95 3.84 -7.15
N VAL A 81 16.76 3.70 -6.57
CA VAL A 81 15.92 2.52 -6.72
C VAL A 81 15.18 2.59 -8.05
N PRO A 82 15.19 1.52 -8.87
CA PRO A 82 14.38 1.47 -10.09
C PRO A 82 12.90 1.75 -9.81
N ARG A 83 12.31 2.61 -10.63
CA ARG A 83 10.87 2.91 -10.60
C ARG A 83 10.09 1.91 -11.46
N GLY A 84 8.78 1.87 -11.23
CA GLY A 84 7.87 0.96 -11.93
C GLY A 84 7.69 -0.38 -11.22
N LEU A 85 6.81 -1.18 -11.81
CA LEU A 85 6.45 -2.50 -11.31
C LEU A 85 7.41 -3.58 -11.83
N PRO A 86 7.61 -4.69 -11.09
CA PRO A 86 8.31 -5.85 -11.62
C PRO A 86 7.66 -6.35 -12.92
N ALA A 87 8.46 -6.85 -13.86
CA ALA A 87 7.97 -7.27 -15.19
C ALA A 87 6.81 -8.27 -15.13
N GLU A 88 6.83 -9.19 -14.17
CA GLU A 88 5.74 -10.16 -13.98
C GLU A 88 4.43 -9.50 -13.51
N ALA A 89 4.54 -8.52 -12.61
CA ALA A 89 3.38 -7.74 -12.18
C ALA A 89 2.80 -6.90 -13.31
N GLN A 90 3.67 -6.33 -14.14
CA GLN A 90 3.30 -5.53 -15.31
C GLN A 90 2.53 -6.37 -16.34
N LYS A 91 3.04 -7.56 -16.68
CA LYS A 91 2.34 -8.50 -17.59
C LYS A 91 0.94 -8.85 -17.08
N GLU A 92 0.79 -9.05 -15.78
CA GLU A 92 -0.49 -9.45 -15.21
C GLU A 92 -1.52 -8.30 -15.23
N ILE A 93 -1.06 -7.06 -15.07
CA ILE A 93 -1.91 -5.87 -15.24
C ILE A 93 -2.32 -5.72 -16.71
N GLU A 94 -1.37 -5.85 -17.64
CA GLU A 94 -1.64 -5.78 -19.08
C GLU A 94 -2.64 -6.85 -19.51
N ARG A 95 -2.51 -8.08 -18.99
CA ARG A 95 -3.47 -9.15 -19.20
C ARG A 95 -4.88 -8.75 -18.75
N LEU A 96 -5.02 -8.16 -17.56
CA LEU A 96 -6.32 -7.71 -17.04
C LEU A 96 -6.89 -6.54 -17.84
N GLN A 97 -6.05 -5.58 -18.24
CA GLN A 97 -6.45 -4.41 -19.03
C GLN A 97 -6.83 -4.77 -20.47
N ALA A 98 -6.27 -5.85 -21.02
CA ALA A 98 -6.64 -6.38 -22.34
C ALA A 98 -7.99 -7.13 -22.33
N MET A 99 -8.52 -7.52 -21.17
CA MET A 99 -9.82 -8.20 -21.09
C MET A 99 -10.97 -7.26 -21.49
N PRO A 100 -11.97 -7.75 -22.23
CA PRO A 100 -13.26 -7.06 -22.37
C PRO A 100 -13.87 -6.74 -21.00
N LEU A 101 -14.64 -5.66 -20.91
CA LEU A 101 -15.21 -5.16 -19.65
C LEU A 101 -15.97 -6.25 -18.88
N GLU A 102 -16.84 -7.01 -19.55
CA GLU A 102 -17.62 -8.08 -18.93
C GLU A 102 -16.73 -9.21 -18.38
N GLN A 103 -15.67 -9.59 -19.10
CA GLN A 103 -14.73 -10.62 -18.64
C GLN A 103 -13.91 -10.14 -17.45
N ARG A 104 -13.47 -8.88 -17.47
CA ARG A 104 -12.75 -8.25 -16.36
C ARG A 104 -13.63 -8.12 -15.12
N TRP A 105 -14.90 -7.76 -15.30
CA TRP A 105 -15.89 -7.73 -14.23
C TRP A 105 -16.12 -9.12 -13.63
N ALA A 106 -16.26 -10.15 -14.48
CA ALA A 106 -16.41 -11.53 -14.03
C ALA A 106 -15.18 -12.02 -13.25
N PHE A 107 -13.97 -11.69 -13.71
CA PHE A 107 -12.73 -11.99 -12.99
C PHE A 107 -12.72 -11.39 -11.58
N TRP A 108 -12.98 -10.09 -11.45
CA TRP A 108 -12.96 -9.43 -10.14
C TRP A 108 -14.10 -9.89 -9.24
N SER A 109 -15.29 -10.12 -9.80
CA SER A 109 -16.43 -10.67 -9.07
C SER A 109 -16.09 -12.06 -8.51
N ALA A 110 -15.45 -12.92 -9.31
CA ALA A 110 -15.00 -14.23 -8.86
C ALA A 110 -13.93 -14.12 -7.76
N GLU A 111 -12.91 -13.29 -7.93
CA GLU A 111 -11.87 -13.07 -6.91
C GLU A 111 -12.46 -12.57 -5.57
N MET A 112 -13.33 -11.56 -5.62
CA MET A 112 -13.92 -10.96 -4.42
C MET A 112 -14.96 -11.87 -3.76
N SER A 113 -15.66 -12.72 -4.51
CA SER A 113 -16.63 -13.67 -3.95
C SER A 113 -16.01 -14.65 -2.94
N ARG A 114 -14.72 -14.92 -3.08
CA ARG A 114 -13.93 -15.81 -2.22
C ARG A 114 -13.55 -15.15 -0.89
N CYS A 115 -13.73 -13.83 -0.75
CA CYS A 115 -13.35 -13.11 0.45
C CYS A 115 -14.19 -13.57 1.65
N ILE A 116 -13.51 -13.94 2.73
CA ILE A 116 -14.15 -14.35 3.99
C ILE A 116 -14.20 -13.22 5.03
N LYS A 117 -13.97 -11.96 4.60
CA LYS A 117 -13.90 -10.76 5.46
C LYS A 117 -13.06 -10.95 6.75
N CYS A 118 -11.96 -11.71 6.67
CA CYS A 118 -11.04 -11.90 7.80
C CYS A 118 -10.17 -10.66 8.11
N TYR A 119 -10.13 -9.69 7.21
CA TYR A 119 -9.38 -8.44 7.30
C TYR A 119 -7.85 -8.57 7.52
N ALA A 120 -7.27 -9.75 7.29
CA ALA A 120 -5.81 -9.95 7.32
C ALA A 120 -5.08 -8.99 6.36
N CYS A 121 -5.65 -8.75 5.18
CA CYS A 121 -5.11 -7.80 4.21
C CYS A 121 -5.13 -6.33 4.68
N ARG A 122 -6.05 -5.96 5.58
CA ARG A 122 -6.07 -4.65 6.26
C ARG A 122 -4.99 -4.62 7.32
N ALA A 123 -4.90 -5.63 8.16
CA ALA A 123 -3.93 -5.70 9.25
C ALA A 123 -2.47 -5.71 8.75
N ALA A 124 -2.20 -6.38 7.63
CA ALA A 124 -0.87 -6.48 7.05
C ALA A 124 -0.45 -5.25 6.22
N CYS A 125 -1.39 -4.38 5.84
CA CYS A 125 -1.09 -3.26 4.95
C CYS A 125 -0.55 -2.06 5.76
N PRO A 126 0.66 -1.56 5.44
CA PRO A 126 1.21 -0.41 6.15
C PRO A 126 0.35 0.85 5.99
N MET A 127 -0.29 1.02 4.84
CA MET A 127 -1.13 2.18 4.55
C MET A 127 -2.50 2.18 5.26
N CYS A 128 -2.87 1.07 5.89
CA CYS A 128 -4.13 0.93 6.65
C CYS A 128 -3.94 1.30 8.13
N TYR A 129 -3.40 2.48 8.42
CA TYR A 129 -3.11 2.93 9.78
C TYR A 129 -4.22 3.79 10.43
N CYS A 130 -5.35 4.01 9.75
CA CYS A 130 -6.44 4.84 10.25
C CYS A 130 -6.87 4.41 11.66
N ALA A 131 -7.09 5.38 12.56
CA ALA A 131 -7.51 5.11 13.94
C ALA A 131 -8.87 4.39 14.04
N ARG A 132 -9.76 4.64 13.07
CA ARG A 132 -11.08 4.01 12.96
C ARG A 132 -11.32 3.60 11.51
N CYS A 133 -11.61 2.32 11.28
CA CYS A 133 -11.95 1.81 9.96
C CYS A 133 -13.46 1.73 9.79
N ILE A 134 -13.96 1.90 8.56
CA ILE A 134 -15.37 1.73 8.21
C ILE A 134 -15.92 0.35 8.59
N THR A 135 -15.07 -0.68 8.61
CA THR A 135 -15.42 -2.05 9.01
C THR A 135 -15.61 -2.21 10.52
N ASP A 136 -15.12 -1.26 11.32
CA ASP A 136 -15.30 -1.25 12.78
C ASP A 136 -16.52 -0.39 13.20
N VAL A 137 -17.23 0.22 12.23
CA VAL A 137 -18.37 1.10 12.48
C VAL A 137 -19.67 0.37 12.19
N ASN A 138 -20.56 0.35 13.19
CA ASN A 138 -21.90 -0.23 13.05
C ASN A 138 -23.01 0.82 12.88
N GLN A 139 -22.70 2.12 12.93
CA GLN A 139 -23.66 3.22 12.83
C GLN A 139 -23.08 4.45 12.08
N PRO A 140 -23.53 4.72 10.83
CA PRO A 140 -24.25 3.78 9.97
C PRO A 140 -23.33 2.61 9.57
N GLN A 141 -23.91 1.43 9.36
CA GLN A 141 -23.18 0.27 8.87
C GLN A 141 -23.10 0.33 7.34
N TRP A 142 -21.99 0.87 6.82
CA TRP A 142 -21.79 1.03 5.38
C TRP A 142 -21.43 -0.28 4.68
N ILE A 143 -20.72 -1.18 5.37
CA ILE A 143 -20.29 -2.47 4.83
C ILE A 143 -20.92 -3.56 5.69
N PRO A 144 -21.69 -4.50 5.12
CA PRO A 144 -22.24 -5.62 5.87
C PRO A 144 -21.14 -6.43 6.55
N VAL A 145 -21.36 -6.85 7.81
CA VAL A 145 -20.39 -7.67 8.55
C VAL A 145 -20.36 -9.10 8.02
N ALA A 146 -21.53 -9.68 7.72
CA ALA A 146 -21.62 -11.02 7.16
C ALA A 146 -20.93 -11.09 5.80
N THR A 147 -20.32 -12.23 5.47
CA THR A 147 -19.73 -12.46 4.15
C THR A 147 -20.83 -12.68 3.13
N ASP A 148 -20.87 -11.83 2.12
CA ASP A 148 -21.81 -11.90 1.01
C ASP A 148 -21.15 -11.28 -0.24
N PRO A 149 -21.56 -11.64 -1.46
CA PRO A 149 -20.92 -11.14 -2.67
C PRO A 149 -20.87 -9.61 -2.78
N LEU A 150 -21.95 -8.92 -2.41
CA LEU A 150 -22.03 -7.47 -2.51
C LEU A 150 -21.13 -6.81 -1.47
N GLY A 151 -21.26 -7.18 -0.19
CA GLY A 151 -20.43 -6.60 0.86
C GLY A 151 -18.93 -6.94 0.72
N ASN A 152 -18.59 -8.08 0.10
CA ASN A 152 -17.21 -8.40 -0.26
C ASN A 152 -16.66 -7.45 -1.33
N LEU A 153 -17.46 -7.19 -2.37
CA LEU A 153 -17.13 -6.25 -3.44
C LEU A 153 -16.97 -4.83 -2.87
N GLU A 154 -17.96 -4.35 -2.10
CA GLU A 154 -17.95 -3.03 -1.47
C GLU A 154 -16.72 -2.81 -0.59
N TRP A 155 -16.37 -3.79 0.26
CA TRP A 155 -15.17 -3.71 1.09
C TRP A 155 -13.90 -3.54 0.25
N ASN A 156 -13.73 -4.36 -0.78
CA ASN A 156 -12.52 -4.32 -1.60
C ASN A 156 -12.44 -3.04 -2.43
N ILE A 157 -13.56 -2.53 -2.96
CA ILE A 157 -13.60 -1.25 -3.67
C ILE A 157 -13.25 -0.11 -2.72
N VAL A 158 -13.90 0.00 -1.56
CA VAL A 158 -13.63 1.08 -0.59
C VAL A 158 -12.18 1.06 -0.16
N ARG A 159 -11.63 -0.13 0.15
CA ARG A 159 -10.22 -0.27 0.51
C ARG A 159 -9.29 0.15 -0.63
N ALA A 160 -9.58 -0.27 -1.87
CA ALA A 160 -8.76 0.10 -3.02
C ALA A 160 -8.77 1.61 -3.27
N MET A 161 -9.93 2.26 -3.13
CA MET A 161 -10.06 3.73 -3.23
C MET A 161 -9.29 4.45 -2.12
N HIS A 162 -9.34 3.98 -0.87
CA HIS A 162 -8.54 4.53 0.22
C HIS A 162 -7.02 4.38 0.04
N LEU A 163 -6.58 3.46 -0.82
CA LEU A 163 -5.17 3.19 -1.13
C LEU A 163 -4.71 3.81 -2.46
N ALA A 164 -5.63 4.36 -3.26
CA ALA A 164 -5.31 5.00 -4.53
C ALA A 164 -4.34 6.18 -4.28
N GLY A 165 -3.18 6.14 -4.95
CA GLY A 165 -2.11 7.12 -4.74
C GLY A 165 -1.36 7.01 -3.41
N ARG A 166 -1.56 5.92 -2.65
CA ARG A 166 -0.89 5.66 -1.35
C ARG A 166 -0.17 4.31 -1.32
N CYS A 167 -0.59 3.36 -2.16
CA CYS A 167 -0.02 2.02 -2.20
C CYS A 167 1.48 2.04 -2.56
N VAL A 168 2.33 1.61 -1.63
CA VAL A 168 3.79 1.53 -1.81
C VAL A 168 4.29 0.23 -2.48
N ASP A 169 3.36 -0.55 -3.04
CA ASP A 169 3.60 -1.83 -3.71
C ASP A 169 4.40 -2.88 -2.88
N CYS A 170 4.04 -3.04 -1.61
CA CYS A 170 4.71 -4.01 -0.72
C CYS A 170 4.19 -5.45 -0.82
N GLY A 171 3.07 -5.70 -1.50
CA GLY A 171 2.49 -7.04 -1.65
C GLY A 171 1.87 -7.66 -0.39
N SER A 172 2.11 -7.10 0.81
CA SER A 172 1.72 -7.71 2.09
C SER A 172 0.23 -8.05 2.23
N CYS A 173 -0.64 -7.35 1.48
CA CYS A 173 -2.07 -7.64 1.48
C CYS A 173 -2.46 -8.94 0.77
N SER A 174 -1.74 -9.32 -0.28
CA SER A 174 -1.93 -10.60 -0.98
C SER A 174 -1.26 -11.73 -0.23
N ASP A 175 -0.04 -11.49 0.28
CA ASP A 175 0.70 -12.48 1.08
C ASP A 175 -0.07 -12.89 2.35
N ALA A 176 -0.78 -11.94 2.96
CA ALA A 176 -1.58 -12.20 4.16
C ALA A 176 -2.95 -12.82 3.86
N CYS A 177 -3.38 -12.92 2.59
CA CYS A 177 -4.71 -13.41 2.26
C CYS A 177 -4.77 -14.94 2.34
N PRO A 178 -5.54 -15.54 3.28
CA PRO A 178 -5.64 -16.99 3.39
C PRO A 178 -6.38 -17.64 2.22
N GLN A 179 -7.10 -16.83 1.44
CA GLN A 179 -7.79 -17.26 0.21
C GLN A 179 -6.93 -17.04 -1.03
N GLY A 180 -5.72 -16.48 -0.93
CA GLY A 180 -4.86 -16.23 -2.08
C GLY A 180 -5.45 -15.24 -3.09
N ILE A 181 -6.28 -14.29 -2.64
CA ILE A 181 -6.83 -13.23 -3.51
C ILE A 181 -5.71 -12.24 -3.83
N ARG A 182 -5.53 -11.92 -5.12
CA ARG A 182 -4.46 -11.04 -5.60
C ARG A 182 -4.82 -9.56 -5.48
N LEU A 183 -4.94 -9.09 -4.24
CA LEU A 183 -5.26 -7.69 -3.90
C LEU A 183 -4.19 -6.70 -4.36
N ASP A 184 -2.94 -7.14 -4.49
CA ASP A 184 -1.84 -6.37 -5.07
C ASP A 184 -2.16 -5.93 -6.51
N LEU A 185 -2.76 -6.79 -7.33
CA LEU A 185 -3.08 -6.47 -8.73
C LEU A 185 -4.09 -5.32 -8.81
N LEU A 186 -5.14 -5.34 -8.00
CA LEU A 186 -6.15 -4.27 -7.97
C LEU A 186 -5.50 -2.93 -7.59
N ASN A 187 -4.65 -2.93 -6.56
CA ASN A 187 -3.97 -1.71 -6.12
C ASN A 187 -2.93 -1.22 -7.12
N ARG A 188 -2.26 -2.12 -7.85
CA ARG A 188 -1.31 -1.75 -8.91
C ARG A 188 -2.01 -1.16 -10.14
N VAL A 189 -3.17 -1.69 -10.52
CA VAL A 189 -4.01 -1.09 -11.57
C VAL A 189 -4.37 0.35 -11.19
N LEU A 190 -4.84 0.57 -9.96
CA LEU A 190 -5.15 1.92 -9.49
C LEU A 190 -3.91 2.82 -9.38
N ALA A 191 -2.77 2.27 -8.96
CA ALA A 191 -1.51 3.04 -8.92
C ALA A 191 -1.07 3.48 -10.31
N GLN A 192 -1.20 2.61 -11.33
CA GLN A 192 -0.91 2.95 -12.72
C GLN A 192 -1.86 4.02 -13.25
N GLU A 193 -3.14 3.95 -12.90
CA GLU A 193 -4.12 4.97 -13.27
C GLU A 193 -3.79 6.32 -12.63
N VAL A 194 -3.45 6.33 -11.34
CA VAL A 194 -3.03 7.53 -10.62
C VAL A 194 -1.75 8.14 -11.22
N LEU A 195 -0.79 7.30 -11.58
CA LEU A 195 0.44 7.74 -12.23
C LEU A 195 0.17 8.36 -13.61
N THR A 196 -0.63 7.68 -14.44
CA THR A 196 -0.92 8.12 -15.82
C THR A 196 -1.74 9.41 -15.84
N SER A 197 -2.73 9.51 -14.96
CA SER A 197 -3.70 10.61 -14.96
C SER A 197 -3.22 11.82 -14.14
N PHE A 198 -2.46 11.61 -13.06
CA PHE A 198 -2.07 12.68 -12.12
C PHE A 198 -0.57 12.80 -11.85
N GLY A 199 0.25 11.88 -12.39
CA GLY A 199 1.70 11.84 -12.14
C GLY A 199 2.10 11.40 -10.73
N GLY A 200 1.15 10.89 -9.94
CA GLY A 200 1.36 10.57 -8.53
C GLY A 200 2.13 9.26 -8.31
N GLU A 201 3.27 9.34 -7.62
CA GLU A 201 4.03 8.17 -7.16
C GLU A 201 4.19 8.17 -5.63
N PRO A 202 3.52 7.25 -4.90
CA PRO A 202 3.58 7.24 -3.44
C PRO A 202 4.95 6.81 -2.93
N GLY A 203 5.36 7.42 -1.82
CA GLY A 203 6.51 6.99 -1.04
C GLY A 203 7.88 7.38 -1.59
N TYR A 204 8.00 8.34 -2.50
CA TYR A 204 9.30 8.85 -2.97
C TYR A 204 9.67 10.23 -2.43
N SER A 205 8.71 10.96 -1.87
CA SER A 205 8.92 12.29 -1.32
C SER A 205 8.04 12.50 -0.08
N THR A 206 8.41 13.45 0.76
CA THR A 206 7.59 13.89 1.91
C THR A 206 6.53 14.93 1.50
N ARG A 207 6.41 15.24 0.20
CA ARG A 207 5.46 16.21 -0.32
C ARG A 207 4.06 15.61 -0.45
N LYS A 208 3.04 16.44 -0.19
CA LYS A 208 1.62 16.07 -0.28
C LYS A 208 1.09 16.24 -1.70
N GLU A 209 1.42 15.28 -2.57
CA GLU A 209 0.98 15.27 -3.97
C GLU A 209 -0.02 14.14 -4.22
N TYR A 210 -1.11 14.14 -3.44
CA TYR A 210 -2.15 13.13 -3.52
C TYR A 210 -3.16 13.45 -4.62
N ALA A 211 -3.31 12.53 -5.57
CA ALA A 211 -4.29 12.67 -6.66
C ALA A 211 -5.72 12.94 -6.17
N LEU A 212 -6.13 12.38 -5.02
CA LEU A 212 -7.50 12.52 -4.50
C LEU A 212 -7.68 13.66 -3.49
N SER A 213 -6.62 14.40 -3.14
CA SER A 213 -6.72 15.50 -2.18
C SER A 213 -6.03 16.79 -2.63
N THR A 214 -5.52 16.83 -3.86
CA THR A 214 -4.87 17.99 -4.45
C THR A 214 -5.61 18.33 -5.73
N PHE A 215 -6.12 19.55 -5.81
CA PHE A 215 -6.70 20.09 -7.04
C PHE A 215 -5.61 20.81 -7.85
N LYS A 216 -5.47 20.47 -9.13
CA LYS A 216 -4.61 21.21 -10.06
C LYS A 216 -5.46 21.75 -11.22
N PRO A 217 -5.38 23.05 -11.54
CA PRO A 217 -6.16 23.63 -12.65
C PRO A 217 -5.86 23.03 -14.03
N ASP A 218 -4.71 22.37 -14.18
CA ASP A 218 -4.23 21.71 -15.39
C ASP A 218 -4.51 20.19 -15.43
N ASP A 219 -5.21 19.64 -14.43
CA ASP A 219 -5.65 18.24 -14.46
C ASP A 219 -6.60 17.99 -15.65
N LYS A 220 -6.50 16.79 -16.24
CA LYS A 220 -7.30 16.42 -17.42
C LYS A 220 -8.76 16.19 -17.04
N GLU A 221 -9.64 17.10 -17.43
CA GLU A 221 -11.11 16.98 -17.26
C GLU A 221 -11.79 16.11 -18.34
N GLU A 222 -11.11 15.07 -18.86
CA GLU A 222 -11.60 14.28 -20.02
C GLU A 222 -12.88 13.45 -19.72
N PHE A 223 -13.32 13.41 -18.46
CA PHE A 223 -14.46 12.64 -17.98
C PHE A 223 -15.80 13.41 -17.98
N ILE A 224 -15.78 14.75 -18.05
CA ILE A 224 -16.99 15.55 -18.28
C ILE A 224 -17.09 15.78 -19.80
N ARG A 225 -17.92 14.97 -20.47
CA ARG A 225 -18.27 15.12 -21.88
C ARG A 225 -19.76 15.38 -22.05
#